data_AF-A0A5R2N815-F1
#
_entry.id   AF-A0A5R2N815-F1
#
_cell.length_a   1.000
_cell.length_b   1.000
_cell.length_c   1.000
_cell.angle_alpha   90.00
_cell.angle_beta   90.00
_cell.angle_gamma   90.00
#
_symmetry.space_group_name_H-M   'P 1'
#
loop_
_entity.id
_entity.type
_entity.pdbx_description
1 polymer ?
#
loop_
_entity_poly.entity_id
_entity_poly.type
_entity_poly.pdbx_seq_one_letter_code
_entity_poly.pdbx_strand_id
1 'polypeptide(L)' 'MTAKITGGINIAMKVPSHQYEATIAFYRDVVGLKPFTAKPPAIGFELGPNRLWIDEAPMMSQAEIWLELFT' A
#
# COMPACT_ATOMS: atom_id res chain seq x y z
N MET A 1 19.68 18.66 18.91
CA MET A 1 18.24 18.85 18.67
C MET A 1 17.66 17.50 18.29
N THR A 2 16.57 17.06 18.92
CA THR A 2 15.90 15.81 18.53
C THR A 2 15.00 16.12 17.34
N ALA A 3 15.21 15.45 16.21
CA ALA A 3 14.33 15.60 15.05
C ALA A 3 12.92 15.12 15.41
N LYS A 4 11.88 15.88 15.03
CA LYS A 4 10.48 15.49 15.24
C LYS A 4 10.04 14.66 14.03
N ILE A 5 9.75 13.39 14.25
CA ILE A 5 9.22 12.52 13.18
C ILE A 5 7.69 12.66 13.13
N THR A 6 7.14 12.83 11.92
CA THR A 6 5.68 12.79 11.67
C THR A 6 5.34 11.78 10.59
N GLY A 7 4.11 11.26 10.62
CA GLY A 7 3.60 10.35 9.60
C GLY A 7 3.04 11.09 8.39
N GLY A 8 3.18 10.47 7.22
CA GLY A 8 2.49 10.86 6.00
C GLY A 8 1.14 10.19 5.80
N ILE A 9 0.54 10.41 4.63
CA ILE A 9 -0.75 9.81 4.27
C ILE A 9 -0.60 8.48 3.55
N ASN A 10 0.61 8.17 3.06
CA ASN A 10 0.85 6.96 2.28
C ASN A 10 1.23 5.79 3.17
N ILE A 11 0.57 4.66 2.92
CA ILE A 11 0.92 3.34 3.43
C ILE A 11 1.22 2.50 2.21
N ALA A 12 2.40 1.90 2.12
CA ALA A 12 2.77 1.02 1.03
C ALA A 12 2.79 -0.43 1.50
N MET A 13 2.27 -1.33 0.68
CA MET A 13 2.34 -2.76 0.85
C MET A 13 3.11 -3.36 -0.31
N LYS A 14 4.20 -4.06 0.01
CA LYS A 14 4.96 -4.85 -0.97
C LYS A 14 4.46 -6.28 -0.89
N VAL A 15 3.97 -6.83 -2.00
CA VAL A 15 3.30 -8.14 -2.03
C VAL A 15 4.01 -9.07 -2.99
N PRO A 16 4.35 -10.31 -2.58
CA PRO A 16 4.99 -11.26 -3.47
C PRO A 16 4.06 -11.66 -4.63
N SER A 17 4.64 -11.95 -5.81
CA SER A 17 3.88 -12.20 -7.04
C SER A 17 2.77 -13.26 -6.90
N HIS A 18 3.01 -14.31 -6.12
CA HIS A 18 2.04 -15.38 -5.90
C HIS A 18 0.80 -14.96 -5.07
N GLN A 19 0.81 -13.77 -4.46
CA GLN A 19 -0.30 -13.21 -3.68
C GLN A 19 -0.85 -11.92 -4.27
N TYR A 20 -0.11 -11.24 -5.15
CA TYR A 20 -0.40 -9.87 -5.60
C TYR A 20 -1.85 -9.66 -6.07
N GLU A 21 -2.30 -10.45 -7.06
CA GLU A 21 -3.66 -10.33 -7.60
C GLU A 21 -4.74 -10.65 -6.57
N ALA A 22 -4.50 -11.66 -5.70
CA ALA A 22 -5.43 -12.03 -4.65
C ALA A 22 -5.55 -10.93 -3.59
N THR A 23 -4.43 -10.27 -3.25
CA THR A 23 -4.43 -9.14 -2.31
C THR A 23 -5.18 -7.94 -2.87
N ILE A 24 -4.99 -7.60 -4.15
CA ILE A 24 -5.75 -6.54 -4.82
C ILE A 24 -7.24 -6.87 -4.82
N ALA A 25 -7.61 -8.09 -5.22
CA ALA A 25 -9.00 -8.54 -5.24
C ALA A 25 -9.63 -8.51 -3.85
N PHE A 26 -8.90 -8.89 -2.80
CA PHE A 26 -9.38 -8.81 -1.43
C PHE A 26 -9.75 -7.37 -1.03
N TYR A 27 -8.86 -6.40 -1.23
CA TYR A 27 -9.15 -5.01 -0.85
C TYR A 27 -10.24 -4.37 -1.72
N ARG A 28 -10.32 -4.74 -3.00
CA ARG A 28 -11.35 -4.25 -3.92
C ARG A 28 -12.72 -4.87 -3.67
N ASP A 29 -12.79 -6.19 -3.63
CA ASP A 29 -14.05 -6.95 -3.73
C ASP A 29 -14.60 -7.38 -2.37
N VAL A 30 -13.71 -7.68 -1.41
CA VAL A 30 -14.10 -8.15 -0.07
C VAL A 30 -14.21 -6.99 0.90
N VAL A 31 -13.17 -6.14 0.97
CA VAL A 31 -13.18 -4.96 1.83
C VAL A 31 -13.99 -3.82 1.22
N GLY A 32 -14.08 -3.75 -0.12
CA GLY A 32 -14.84 -2.71 -0.82
C GLY A 32 -14.14 -1.35 -0.86
N LEU A 33 -12.80 -1.32 -0.77
CA LEU A 33 -12.06 -0.05 -0.86
C LEU A 33 -12.15 0.51 -2.27
N LYS A 34 -12.35 1.82 -2.38
CA LYS A 34 -12.39 2.52 -3.66
C LYS A 34 -10.98 2.54 -4.28
N PRO A 35 -10.79 1.99 -5.49
CA PRO A 35 -9.51 2.04 -6.17
C PRO A 35 -9.11 3.48 -6.52
N PHE A 36 -7.81 3.73 -6.49
CA PHE A 36 -7.16 4.98 -6.86
C PHE A 36 -6.05 4.67 -7.87
N THR A 37 -6.34 4.77 -9.16
CA THR A 37 -5.47 4.34 -10.26
C THR A 37 -4.63 5.47 -10.85
N ALA A 38 -4.40 6.56 -10.11
CA ALA A 38 -3.72 7.74 -10.65
C ALA A 38 -2.21 7.56 -10.86
N LYS A 39 -1.60 6.47 -10.38
CA LYS A 39 -0.14 6.21 -10.49
C LYS A 39 0.21 4.76 -10.86
N PRO A 40 0.06 4.36 -12.13
CA PRO A 40 0.58 3.08 -12.62
C PRO A 40 2.11 2.97 -12.40
N PRO A 41 2.67 1.78 -12.12
CA PRO A 41 2.02 0.46 -12.06
C PRO A 41 1.37 0.12 -10.71
N ALA A 42 1.54 0.97 -9.69
CA ALA A 42 0.99 0.75 -8.35
C ALA A 42 -0.54 0.84 -8.34
N ILE A 43 -1.21 -0.11 -7.66
CA ILE A 43 -2.65 -0.01 -7.43
C ILE A 43 -2.89 0.64 -6.07
N GLY A 44 -3.48 1.83 -6.09
CA GLY A 44 -3.87 2.56 -4.89
C GLY A 44 -5.30 2.24 -4.45
N PHE A 45 -5.57 2.43 -3.16
CA PHE A 45 -6.91 2.41 -2.58
C PHE A 45 -7.10 3.58 -1.61
N GLU A 46 -8.32 4.11 -1.56
CA GLU A 46 -8.72 5.07 -0.53
C GLU A 46 -8.92 4.32 0.81
N LEU A 47 -8.13 4.66 1.83
CA LEU A 47 -8.21 4.07 3.17
C LEU A 47 -8.45 5.17 4.22
N GLY A 48 -9.70 5.64 4.30
CA GLY A 48 -10.04 6.79 5.14
C GLY A 48 -9.19 8.02 4.78
N PRO A 49 -8.46 8.61 5.75
CA PRO A 49 -7.57 9.75 5.47
C PRO A 49 -6.28 9.37 4.73
N ASN A 50 -5.97 8.08 4.64
CA ASN A 50 -4.73 7.55 4.07
C ASN A 50 -4.92 7.03 2.63
N ARG A 51 -3.79 6.67 2.03
CA ARG A 51 -3.70 5.96 0.76
C ARG A 51 -2.94 4.66 0.98
N LEU A 52 -3.60 3.54 0.68
CA LEU A 52 -2.93 2.24 0.62
C LEU A 52 -2.43 2.02 -0.80
N TRP A 53 -1.14 1.79 -0.97
CA TRP A 53 -0.51 1.43 -2.23
C TRP A 53 -0.10 -0.02 -2.19
N ILE A 54 -0.47 -0.80 -3.20
CA ILE A 54 -0.07 -2.20 -3.32
C ILE A 54 0.84 -2.33 -4.53
N ASP A 55 2.07 -2.76 -4.30
CA ASP A 55 3.08 -2.99 -5.32
C ASP A 55 3.49 -4.45 -5.34
N GLU A 56 3.63 -5.00 -6.54
CA GLU A 56 4.22 -6.33 -6.73
C GLU A 56 5.72 -6.29 -6.39
N ALA A 57 6.17 -7.26 -5.60
CA ALA A 57 7.55 -7.41 -5.17
C ALA A 57 8.01 -8.87 -5.36
N PRO A 58 8.46 -9.24 -6.57
CA PRO A 58 8.78 -10.64 -6.92
C PRO A 58 9.86 -11.29 -6.07
N MET A 59 10.73 -10.49 -5.45
CA MET A 59 11.85 -10.97 -4.63
C MET A 59 11.49 -11.23 -3.16
N MET A 60 10.24 -10.98 -2.76
CA MET A 60 9.78 -11.17 -1.38
C MET A 60 9.06 -12.52 -1.24
N SER A 61 9.07 -13.10 -0.03
CA SER A 61 8.33 -14.32 0.29
C SER A 61 7.06 -14.06 1.10
N GLN A 62 6.93 -12.87 1.69
CA GLN A 62 5.83 -12.43 2.53
C GLN A 62 5.48 -10.98 2.18
N ALA A 63 4.23 -10.60 2.44
CA ALA A 63 3.82 -9.21 2.30
C ALA A 63 4.35 -8.36 3.47
N GLU A 64 4.78 -7.13 3.18
CA GLU A 64 5.25 -6.18 4.19
C GLU A 64 4.54 -4.83 4.05
N ILE A 65 4.35 -4.14 5.17
CA ILE A 65 3.76 -2.79 5.24
C ILE A 65 4.84 -1.78 5.60
N TRP A 66 4.86 -0.68 4.87
CA TRP A 66 5.78 0.44 5.02
C TRP A 66 4.99 1.71 5.30
N LEU A 67 5.48 2.50 6.26
CA LEU A 67 4.86 3.76 6.68
C LEU A 67 5.66 4.94 6.12
N GLU A 68 4.96 5.94 5.61
CA GLU A 68 5.58 7.20 5.20
C GLU A 68 5.94 8.05 6.43
N LEU A 69 7.20 8.47 6.52
CA LEU A 69 7.73 9.26 7.63
C LEU A 69 8.42 10.52 7.11
N PHE A 70 8.24 11.63 7.84
CA PHE A 70 8.89 12.92 7.60
C PHE A 70 9.65 13.38 8.85
N THR A 71 10.64 14.24 8.66
CA THR A 71 11.47 14.86 9.72
C THR A 71 11.47 16.37 9.61
#